data_AF-W4VFW7-F1
#
_entry.id   AF-W4VFW7-F1
#
_cell.length_a   1.000
_cell.length_b   1.000
_cell.length_c   1.000
_cell.angle_alpha   90.00
_cell.angle_beta   90.00
_cell.angle_gamma   90.00
#
_symmetry.space_group_name_H-M   'P 1'
#
loop_
_entity.id
_entity.type
_entity.pdbx_description
1 polymer ?
#
loop_
_entity_poly.entity_id
_entity_poly.type
_entity_poly.pdbx_seq_one_letter_code
_entity_poly.pdbx_strand_id
1 'polypeptide(L)'
;MTLEIIEEGLHTTIQDKGRIGYQSYGFSVSGAMDEYAATMANLVVGNHKDAAGIEMSFIGPTVSFDQDTIIAITGADMTANISEQVIPLGKAIQINKGDILQFRTAKSGLYGYLAVKGGLDLPEILGSSSTVARAGIKGILGRKLTIGDQLPICQSHSIKQSINWRLLLHFLIISTKTL
;
A
#
# COMPACT_ATOMS: atom_id res chain seq x y z
N MET A 1 10.88 9.08 5.00
CA MET A 1 10.47 8.60 3.68
C MET A 1 9.01 8.96 3.53
N THR A 2 8.68 9.56 2.40
CA THR A 2 7.39 10.20 2.14
C THR A 2 6.99 9.93 0.70
N LEU A 3 5.71 9.63 0.49
CA LEU A 3 5.06 9.64 -0.81
C LEU A 3 4.28 10.95 -0.93
N GLU A 4 4.48 11.68 -2.02
CA GLU A 4 3.78 12.94 -2.28
C GLU A 4 2.78 12.79 -3.44
N ILE A 5 1.60 13.38 -3.28
CA ILE A 5 0.57 13.45 -4.33
C ILE A 5 0.86 14.63 -5.25
N ILE A 6 1.27 14.36 -6.48
CA ILE A 6 1.48 15.37 -7.52
C ILE A 6 0.16 15.69 -8.23
N GLU A 7 -0.65 14.66 -8.51
CA GLU A 7 -2.01 14.77 -9.06
C GLU A 7 -2.94 13.81 -8.32
N GLU A 8 -4.16 14.26 -8.00
CA GLU A 8 -5.05 13.56 -7.06
C GLU A 8 -5.86 12.39 -7.63
N GLY A 9 -5.92 12.25 -8.96
CA GLY A 9 -6.81 11.31 -9.63
C GLY A 9 -8.29 11.70 -9.48
N LEU A 10 -9.21 10.77 -9.76
CA LEU A 10 -10.65 11.06 -9.65
C LEU A 10 -11.12 11.04 -8.19
N HIS A 11 -10.79 9.96 -7.47
CA HIS A 11 -11.11 9.79 -6.07
C HIS A 11 -10.09 8.84 -5.44
N THR A 12 -9.20 9.40 -4.63
CA THR A 12 -8.09 8.68 -4.00
C THR A 12 -8.17 8.86 -2.49
N THR A 13 -8.15 7.77 -1.72
CA THR A 13 -8.30 7.79 -0.25
C THR A 13 -7.36 6.82 0.42
N ILE A 14 -7.18 6.95 1.74
CA ILE A 14 -6.47 5.96 2.54
C ILE A 14 -7.49 4.92 2.99
N GLN A 15 -7.16 3.64 2.80
CA GLN A 15 -8.00 2.54 3.27
C GLN A 15 -7.18 1.43 3.90
N ASP A 16 -7.68 0.91 5.02
CA ASP A 16 -7.27 -0.35 5.61
C ASP A 16 -8.48 -1.31 5.67
N LYS A 17 -8.52 -2.21 6.65
CA LYS A 17 -9.67 -3.10 6.89
C LYS A 17 -10.94 -2.37 7.37
N GLY A 18 -10.81 -1.10 7.73
CA GLY A 18 -11.86 -0.31 8.33
C GLY A 18 -12.00 -0.53 9.83
N ARG A 19 -13.00 0.14 10.38
CA ARG A 19 -13.09 0.53 11.78
C ARG A 19 -14.24 -0.20 12.46
N ILE A 20 -14.07 -1.51 12.55
CA ILE A 20 -15.10 -2.46 12.99
C ILE A 20 -15.33 -2.32 14.50
N GLY A 21 -16.60 -2.40 14.93
CA GLY A 21 -17.00 -2.37 16.34
C GLY A 21 -17.60 -1.04 16.80
N TYR A 22 -17.58 -0.01 15.94
CA TYR A 22 -18.07 1.33 16.27
C TYR A 22 -19.41 1.69 15.62
N GLN A 23 -20.08 0.74 14.96
CA GLN A 23 -21.33 0.98 14.22
C GLN A 23 -22.49 1.43 15.13
N SER A 24 -22.55 0.91 16.37
CA SER A 24 -23.54 1.31 17.37
C SER A 24 -23.41 2.79 17.77
N TYR A 25 -22.25 3.40 17.56
CA TYR A 25 -21.99 4.82 17.79
C TYR A 25 -22.23 5.68 16.54
N GLY A 26 -22.82 5.11 15.48
CA GLY A 26 -23.16 5.82 14.23
C GLY A 26 -22.02 5.93 13.23
N PHE A 27 -20.90 5.23 13.45
CA PHE A 27 -19.76 5.25 12.56
C PHE A 27 -19.84 4.13 11.51
N SER A 28 -19.68 4.46 10.23
CA SER A 28 -19.48 3.45 9.18
C SER A 28 -18.18 2.68 9.41
N VAL A 29 -18.10 1.44 8.93
CA VAL A 29 -16.85 0.65 8.94
C VAL A 29 -15.79 1.33 8.07
N SER A 30 -16.19 1.95 6.96
CA SER A 30 -15.26 2.35 5.88
C SER A 30 -14.46 1.13 5.43
N GLY A 31 -13.16 1.26 5.16
CA GLY A 31 -12.34 0.17 4.67
C GLY A 31 -12.21 0.19 3.16
N ALA A 32 -11.29 -0.64 2.66
CA ALA A 32 -11.13 -0.87 1.24
C ALA A 32 -12.42 -1.44 0.63
N MET A 33 -12.82 -0.91 -0.52
CA MET A 33 -13.99 -1.37 -1.26
C MET A 33 -13.84 -2.82 -1.78
N ASP A 34 -12.63 -3.19 -2.19
CA ASP A 34 -12.19 -4.55 -2.50
C ASP A 34 -11.08 -4.96 -1.51
N GLU A 35 -11.50 -5.54 -0.39
CA GLU A 35 -10.61 -6.00 0.68
C GLU A 35 -9.60 -7.05 0.20
N TYR A 36 -9.96 -7.87 -0.79
CA TYR A 36 -9.07 -8.90 -1.31
C TYR A 36 -7.93 -8.27 -2.10
N ALA A 37 -8.22 -7.34 -3.00
CA ALA A 37 -7.19 -6.62 -3.75
C ALA A 37 -6.27 -5.83 -2.81
N ALA A 38 -6.82 -5.11 -1.84
CA ALA A 38 -6.04 -4.37 -0.85
C ALA A 38 -5.10 -5.28 -0.04
N THR A 39 -5.64 -6.41 0.45
CA THR A 39 -4.87 -7.44 1.16
C THR A 39 -3.72 -7.96 0.29
N MET A 40 -4.00 -8.28 -0.97
CA MET A 40 -2.99 -8.79 -1.89
C MET A 40 -1.87 -7.77 -2.14
N ALA A 41 -2.17 -6.48 -2.28
CA ALA A 41 -1.13 -5.46 -2.44
C ALA A 41 -0.18 -5.45 -1.24
N ASN A 42 -0.72 -5.48 -0.01
CA ASN A 42 0.08 -5.53 1.20
C ASN A 42 0.95 -6.79 1.29
N LEU A 43 0.38 -7.96 0.99
CA LEU A 43 1.11 -9.23 1.05
C LEU A 43 2.28 -9.26 0.04
N VAL A 44 2.10 -8.70 -1.16
CA VAL A 44 3.14 -8.67 -2.20
C VAL A 44 4.38 -7.88 -1.74
N VAL A 45 4.20 -6.81 -0.96
CA VAL A 45 5.33 -6.02 -0.41
C VAL A 45 5.80 -6.47 0.97
N GLY A 46 5.17 -7.51 1.55
CA GLY A 46 5.52 -8.08 2.85
C GLY A 46 4.96 -7.31 4.05
N ASN A 47 3.92 -6.50 3.86
CA ASN A 47 3.24 -5.81 4.95
C ASN A 47 2.27 -6.77 5.69
N HIS A 48 1.80 -6.34 6.86
CA HIS A 48 0.63 -6.97 7.47
C HIS A 48 -0.58 -6.87 6.51
N LYS A 49 -1.39 -7.94 6.41
CA LYS A 49 -2.52 -8.01 5.47
C LYS A 49 -3.51 -6.83 5.60
N ASP A 50 -3.70 -6.36 6.82
CA ASP A 50 -4.67 -5.32 7.17
C ASP A 50 -4.01 -3.91 7.22
N ALA A 51 -2.77 -3.75 6.74
CA ALA A 51 -2.09 -2.44 6.74
C ALA A 51 -2.79 -1.43 5.83
N ALA A 52 -2.71 -0.14 6.18
CA ALA A 52 -3.27 0.92 5.37
C ALA A 52 -2.53 1.08 4.03
N GLY A 53 -3.31 1.23 2.96
CA GLY A 53 -2.84 1.52 1.62
C GLY A 53 -3.63 2.64 0.96
N ILE A 54 -3.28 2.97 -0.28
CA ILE A 54 -3.98 4.00 -1.06
C ILE A 54 -4.97 3.29 -1.97
N GLU A 55 -6.26 3.60 -1.79
CA GLU A 55 -7.33 3.20 -2.69
C GLU A 55 -7.58 4.31 -3.71
N MET A 56 -7.73 3.94 -4.99
CA MET A 56 -8.00 4.87 -6.08
C MET A 56 -9.12 4.37 -6.98
N SER A 57 -10.03 5.25 -7.40
CA SER A 57 -11.20 4.90 -8.20
C SER A 57 -11.08 5.40 -9.64
N PHE A 58 -11.17 4.50 -10.61
CA PHE A 58 -11.21 4.70 -12.07
C PHE A 58 -10.02 5.42 -12.72
N ILE A 59 -9.57 6.54 -12.17
CA ILE A 59 -8.38 7.29 -12.58
C ILE A 59 -7.53 7.48 -11.32
N GLY A 60 -6.36 6.86 -11.30
CA GLY A 60 -5.44 6.95 -10.17
C GLY A 60 -4.66 8.27 -10.12
N PRO A 61 -3.91 8.51 -9.02
CA PRO A 61 -3.11 9.71 -8.84
C PRO A 61 -1.81 9.69 -9.67
N THR A 62 -1.07 10.78 -9.63
CA THR A 62 0.37 10.80 -9.93
C THR A 62 1.10 11.03 -8.61
N VAL A 63 2.10 10.19 -8.30
CA VAL A 63 2.81 10.23 -7.01
C VAL A 63 4.32 10.17 -7.19
N SER A 64 5.06 10.80 -6.28
CA SER A 64 6.52 10.71 -6.21
C SER A 64 7.00 10.17 -4.86
N PHE A 65 8.23 9.68 -4.85
CA PHE A 65 8.87 9.11 -3.66
C PHE A 65 10.20 9.80 -3.38
N ASP A 66 10.43 10.18 -2.12
CA ASP A 66 11.66 10.87 -1.69
C ASP A 66 12.85 9.93 -1.43
N GLN A 67 12.62 8.61 -1.41
CA GLN A 67 13.59 7.54 -1.15
C GLN A 67 13.22 6.26 -1.91
N ASP A 68 14.21 5.38 -2.07
CA ASP A 68 14.03 4.06 -2.69
C ASP A 68 13.07 3.19 -1.86
N THR A 69 12.15 2.48 -2.52
CA THR A 69 11.20 1.60 -1.86
C THR A 69 10.70 0.48 -2.78
N ILE A 70 9.85 -0.40 -2.25
CA ILE A 70 9.14 -1.43 -3.01
C ILE A 70 7.65 -1.13 -2.88
N ILE A 71 6.94 -1.18 -4.00
CA ILE A 71 5.48 -1.02 -4.05
C ILE A 71 4.83 -2.25 -4.67
N ALA A 72 3.51 -2.35 -4.51
CA ALA A 72 2.68 -3.24 -5.30
C ALA A 72 1.37 -2.55 -5.65
N ILE A 73 0.86 -2.87 -6.84
CA ILE A 73 -0.42 -2.37 -7.36
C ILE A 73 -1.33 -3.56 -7.65
N THR A 74 -2.56 -3.54 -7.17
CA THR A 74 -3.58 -4.58 -7.39
C THR A 74 -4.94 -3.96 -7.70
N GLY A 75 -5.94 -4.79 -7.96
CA GLY A 75 -7.29 -4.34 -8.31
C GLY A 75 -7.37 -3.93 -9.78
N ALA A 76 -7.91 -2.75 -10.03
CA ALA A 76 -8.11 -2.21 -11.38
C ALA A 76 -6.79 -2.02 -12.15
N ASP A 77 -6.81 -2.37 -13.45
CA ASP A 77 -5.70 -2.09 -14.35
C ASP A 77 -5.76 -0.64 -14.83
N MET A 78 -5.05 0.23 -14.13
CA MET A 78 -4.93 1.65 -14.44
C MET A 78 -3.70 1.98 -15.30
N THR A 79 -3.10 1.01 -15.98
CA THR A 79 -1.90 1.19 -16.83
C THR A 79 -0.82 2.03 -16.11
N ALA A 80 -0.52 1.63 -14.87
CA ALA A 80 0.46 2.30 -14.04
C ALA A 80 1.83 2.29 -14.75
N ASN A 81 2.55 3.39 -14.70
CA ASN A 81 3.84 3.52 -15.38
C ASN A 81 4.82 4.40 -14.59
N ILE A 82 6.11 4.16 -14.80
CA ILE A 82 7.21 4.98 -14.29
C ILE A 82 8.01 5.43 -15.51
N SER A 83 8.18 6.74 -15.68
CA SER A 83 8.86 7.30 -16.86
C SER A 83 8.34 6.70 -18.19
N GLU A 84 7.01 6.63 -18.32
CA GLU A 84 6.28 6.08 -19.49
C GLU A 84 6.40 4.56 -19.69
N GLN A 85 7.15 3.85 -18.85
CA GLN A 85 7.25 2.39 -18.89
C GLN A 85 6.17 1.76 -18.01
N VAL A 86 5.25 1.02 -18.64
CA VAL A 86 4.15 0.35 -17.93
C VAL A 86 4.70 -0.74 -17.01
N ILE A 87 4.25 -0.74 -15.76
CA ILE A 87 4.63 -1.72 -14.75
C ILE A 87 3.51 -2.76 -14.54
N PRO A 88 3.86 -4.02 -14.22
CA PRO A 88 2.87 -5.08 -14.07
C PRO A 88 2.10 -4.97 -12.75
N LEU A 89 0.82 -5.34 -12.81
CA LEU A 89 -0.04 -5.55 -11.64
C LEU A 89 0.36 -6.80 -10.85
N GLY A 90 0.08 -6.80 -9.54
CA GLY A 90 0.24 -7.95 -8.66
C GLY A 90 1.69 -8.37 -8.40
N LYS A 91 2.66 -7.51 -8.68
CA LYS A 91 4.10 -7.77 -8.48
C LYS A 91 4.72 -6.70 -7.59
N ALA A 92 5.78 -7.10 -6.89
CA ALA A 92 6.65 -6.18 -6.17
C ALA A 92 7.49 -5.40 -7.19
N ILE A 93 7.38 -4.08 -7.16
CA ILE A 93 8.08 -3.16 -8.08
C ILE A 93 9.04 -2.31 -7.26
N GLN A 94 10.30 -2.28 -7.68
CA GLN A 94 11.29 -1.38 -7.11
C GLN A 94 11.01 0.05 -7.61
N ILE A 95 10.98 0.98 -6.69
CA ILE A 95 10.92 2.42 -6.91
C ILE A 95 12.25 3.01 -6.47
N ASN A 96 12.85 3.84 -7.31
CA ASN A 96 14.01 4.65 -6.95
C ASN A 96 13.55 6.03 -6.48
N LYS A 97 14.37 6.66 -5.65
CA LYS A 97 14.18 8.05 -5.27
C LYS A 97 14.00 8.93 -6.50
N GLY A 98 12.94 9.74 -6.49
CA GLY A 98 12.63 10.68 -7.57
C GLY A 98 11.82 10.07 -8.73
N ASP A 99 11.56 8.76 -8.72
CA ASP A 99 10.64 8.15 -9.68
C ASP A 99 9.24 8.76 -9.51
N ILE A 100 8.60 9.03 -10.66
CA ILE A 100 7.22 9.50 -10.73
C ILE A 100 6.36 8.33 -11.20
N LEU A 101 5.50 7.85 -10.32
CA LEU A 101 4.53 6.80 -10.61
C LEU A 101 3.22 7.46 -11.07
N GLN A 102 2.82 7.15 -12.30
CA GLN A 102 1.61 7.69 -12.91
C GLN A 102 0.58 6.60 -13.13
N PHE A 103 -0.65 6.87 -12.73
CA PHE A 103 -1.81 6.06 -13.06
C PHE A 103 -2.63 6.75 -14.15
N ARG A 104 -3.27 5.96 -15.01
CA ARG A 104 -4.16 6.42 -16.08
C ARG A 104 -5.58 5.91 -15.83
N THR A 105 -6.47 6.15 -16.78
CA THR A 105 -7.81 5.58 -16.76
C THR A 105 -7.76 4.06 -16.74
N ALA A 106 -8.58 3.46 -15.89
CA ALA A 106 -8.73 2.02 -15.77
C ALA A 106 -9.18 1.40 -17.11
N LYS A 107 -8.40 0.44 -17.60
CA LYS A 107 -8.79 -0.44 -18.72
C LYS A 107 -9.73 -1.56 -18.28
N SER A 108 -9.59 -1.99 -17.03
CA SER A 108 -10.45 -3.00 -16.41
C SER A 108 -10.53 -2.78 -14.89
N GLY A 109 -11.66 -3.18 -14.30
CA GLY A 109 -11.94 -2.92 -12.88
C GLY A 109 -12.30 -1.47 -12.59
N LEU A 110 -12.48 -1.15 -11.30
CA LEU A 110 -12.85 0.18 -10.84
C LEU A 110 -11.94 0.69 -9.71
N TYR A 111 -11.67 -0.13 -8.70
CA TYR A 111 -10.83 0.22 -7.56
C TYR A 111 -9.44 -0.41 -7.69
N GLY A 112 -8.42 0.44 -7.66
CA GLY A 112 -7.01 0.04 -7.60
C GLY A 112 -6.44 0.29 -6.21
N TYR A 113 -5.42 -0.48 -5.85
CA TYR A 113 -4.76 -0.38 -4.54
C TYR A 113 -3.26 -0.27 -4.71
N LEU A 114 -2.66 0.72 -4.07
CA LEU A 114 -1.22 0.90 -3.98
C LEU A 114 -0.79 0.65 -2.53
N ALA A 115 0.05 -0.37 -2.35
CA ALA A 115 0.75 -0.63 -1.09
C ALA A 115 2.22 -0.28 -1.24
N VAL A 116 2.81 0.28 -0.18
CA VAL A 116 4.25 0.56 -0.10
C VAL A 116 4.83 -0.25 1.04
N LYS A 117 6.00 -0.86 0.81
CA LYS A 117 6.70 -1.66 1.81
C LYS A 117 6.94 -0.87 3.10
N GLY A 118 6.62 -1.48 4.23
CA GLY A 118 6.63 -0.86 5.56
C GLY A 118 5.25 -0.34 5.98
N GLY A 119 4.37 -0.03 5.02
CA GLY A 119 3.07 0.57 5.29
C GLY A 119 3.15 2.08 5.51
N LEU A 120 1.99 2.74 5.49
CA LEU A 120 1.88 4.17 5.76
C LEU A 120 1.92 4.45 7.27
N ASP A 121 2.65 5.47 7.68
CA ASP A 121 2.77 5.90 9.08
C ASP A 121 1.66 6.89 9.44
N LEU A 122 0.45 6.36 9.61
CA LEU A 122 -0.77 7.17 9.78
C LEU A 122 -1.37 6.98 11.17
N PRO A 123 -1.99 8.02 11.75
CA PRO A 123 -2.71 7.87 13.00
C PRO A 123 -3.95 6.99 12.80
N GLU A 124 -4.25 6.15 13.78
CA GLU A 124 -5.51 5.44 13.80
C GLU A 124 -6.57 6.24 14.55
N ILE A 125 -7.76 6.34 13.98
CA ILE A 125 -8.95 6.86 14.65
C ILE A 125 -9.84 5.66 14.91
N LEU A 126 -10.28 5.46 16.16
CA LEU A 126 -11.07 4.31 16.59
C LEU A 126 -10.51 2.95 16.06
N GLY A 127 -9.19 2.80 16.02
CA GLY A 127 -8.51 1.56 15.60
C GLY A 127 -8.41 1.33 14.09
N SER A 128 -8.52 2.36 13.25
CA SER A 128 -8.34 2.27 11.80
C SER A 128 -7.84 3.60 11.21
N SER A 129 -7.06 3.48 10.15
CA SER A 129 -6.56 4.55 9.29
C SER A 129 -7.42 4.74 8.03
N SER A 130 -8.59 4.10 7.93
CA SER A 130 -9.49 4.30 6.79
C SER A 130 -10.12 5.69 6.78
N THR A 131 -10.14 6.31 5.61
CA THR A 131 -10.79 7.60 5.39
C THR A 131 -12.31 7.49 5.62
N VAL A 132 -12.88 8.46 6.35
CA VAL A 132 -14.33 8.60 6.52
C VAL A 132 -14.77 10.05 6.35
N ALA A 133 -15.18 10.38 5.12
CA ALA A 133 -15.48 11.76 4.74
C ALA A 133 -16.66 12.38 5.51
N ARG A 134 -17.64 11.58 5.92
CA ARG A 134 -18.88 12.06 6.55
C ARG A 134 -18.78 12.25 8.07
N ALA A 135 -17.67 11.85 8.70
CA ALA A 135 -17.51 11.90 10.15
C ALA A 135 -16.85 13.19 10.68
N GLY A 136 -16.56 14.16 9.80
CA GLY A 136 -15.93 15.43 10.21
C GLY A 136 -14.51 15.27 10.77
N ILE A 137 -13.84 14.15 10.46
CA ILE A 137 -12.45 13.93 10.81
C ILE A 137 -11.58 14.97 10.10
N LYS A 138 -10.56 15.50 10.78
CA LYS A 138 -9.62 16.47 10.19
C LYS A 138 -8.47 15.75 9.50
N GLY A 139 -7.85 16.43 8.54
CA GLY A 139 -6.68 15.91 7.82
C GLY A 139 -7.02 14.86 6.76
N ILE A 140 -6.01 14.08 6.37
CA ILE A 140 -6.07 13.12 5.24
C ILE A 140 -7.04 11.95 5.46
N LEU A 141 -7.42 11.66 6.72
CA LEU A 141 -8.41 10.62 7.03
C LEU A 141 -9.87 11.11 6.96
N GLY A 142 -10.08 12.40 6.73
CA GLY A 142 -11.41 13.00 6.62
C GLY A 142 -11.83 13.39 5.21
N ARG A 143 -10.96 13.17 4.21
CA ARG A 143 -11.22 13.59 2.81
C ARG A 143 -10.46 12.72 1.82
N LYS A 144 -10.80 12.86 0.54
CA LYS A 144 -9.92 12.41 -0.54
C LYS A 144 -8.58 13.14 -0.47
N LEU A 145 -7.53 12.46 -0.91
CA LEU A 145 -6.20 13.05 -1.09
C LEU A 145 -6.27 14.15 -2.15
N THR A 146 -5.41 15.15 -1.99
CA THR A 146 -5.31 16.32 -2.87
C THR A 146 -3.84 16.58 -3.21
N ILE A 147 -3.61 17.36 -4.25
CA ILE A 147 -2.26 17.81 -4.65
C ILE A 147 -1.49 18.37 -3.45
N GLY A 148 -0.23 17.95 -3.30
CA GLY A 148 0.68 18.36 -2.24
C GLY A 148 0.53 17.59 -0.92
N ASP A 149 -0.41 16.65 -0.82
CA ASP A 149 -0.48 15.77 0.35
C ASP A 149 0.77 14.89 0.43
N GLN A 150 1.33 14.82 1.64
CA GLN A 150 2.51 14.03 1.95
C GLN A 150 2.12 12.91 2.91
N LEU A 151 2.35 11.67 2.48
CA LEU A 151 2.07 10.46 3.23
C LEU A 151 3.39 9.90 3.77
N PRO A 152 3.63 9.98 5.08
CA PRO A 152 4.82 9.37 5.68
C PRO A 152 4.73 7.85 5.58
N ILE A 153 5.89 7.22 5.37
CA ILE A 153 6.01 5.77 5.20
C ILE A 153 6.91 5.23 6.31
N CYS A 154 6.45 4.16 6.96
CA CYS A 154 7.21 3.47 7.99
C CYS A 154 8.56 3.02 7.42
N GLN A 155 9.65 3.29 8.13
CA GLN A 155 10.96 2.82 7.71
C GLN A 155 10.96 1.28 7.72
N SER A 156 11.06 0.67 6.54
CA SER A 156 11.28 -0.78 6.47
C SER A 156 12.66 -1.06 7.06
N HIS A 157 12.73 -1.80 8.16
CA HIS A 157 14.01 -2.30 8.64
C HIS A 157 14.58 -3.19 7.54
N SER A 158 15.65 -2.74 6.88
CA SER A 158 16.40 -3.59 6.00
C SER A 158 16.99 -4.69 6.87
N ILE A 159 16.47 -5.91 6.73
CA ILE A 159 17.11 -7.08 7.32
C ILE A 159 18.44 -7.23 6.56
N LYS A 160 19.50 -6.60 7.06
CA LYS A 160 20.90 -6.98 6.78
C LYS A 160 21.16 -8.32 7.46
N GLN A 161 20.40 -9.37 7.12
CA GLN A 161 20.88 -10.72 7.36
C GLN A 161 21.48 -11.16 6.05
N SER A 162 22.81 -11.10 5.99
CA SER A 162 23.56 -12.08 5.24
C SER A 162 23.06 -13.44 5.72
N ILE A 163 22.17 -14.07 4.96
CA ILE A 163 21.82 -15.46 5.19
C ILE A 163 23.16 -16.18 5.12
N ASN A 164 23.60 -16.76 6.24
CA ASN A 164 24.83 -17.51 6.28
C ASN A 164 24.48 -18.94 5.83
N TRP A 165 24.60 -19.20 4.52
CA TRP A 165 24.16 -20.46 3.91
C TRP A 165 24.92 -21.68 4.46
N ARG A 166 26.03 -21.46 5.19
CA ARG A 166 26.76 -22.51 5.91
C ARG A 166 25.99 -23.12 7.09
N LEU A 167 25.07 -22.39 7.71
CA LEU A 167 24.29 -22.90 8.86
C LEU A 167 23.13 -23.83 8.44
N LEU A 168 22.66 -23.72 7.19
CA LEU A 168 21.62 -24.61 6.63
C LEU A 168 22.15 -26.01 6.25
N LEU A 169 23.45 -26.12 5.92
CA LEU A 169 24.06 -27.42 5.58
C LEU A 169 24.26 -28.33 6.80
N HIS A 170 24.35 -27.78 8.02
CA HIS A 170 24.47 -28.61 9.23
C HIS A 170 23.18 -29.35 9.60
N PHE A 171 22.01 -28.83 9.23
CA PHE A 171 20.73 -29.50 9.50
C PHE A 171 20.39 -30.60 8.47
N LEU A 172 20.97 -30.56 7.27
CA LEU A 172 20.72 -31.57 6.23
C LEU A 172 21.59 -32.84 6.36
N ILE A 173 22.67 -32.82 7.14
CA ILE A 173 23.59 -33.96 7.28
C ILE A 173 23.21 -34.88 8.45
N ILE A 174 22.34 -34.46 9.38
CA ILE A 174 22.02 -35.23 10.59
C ILE A 174 20.92 -36.29 10.34
N SER A 175 20.21 -36.25 9.20
CA SER A 175 19.08 -37.18 8.92
C SER A 175 19.42 -38.39 8.04
N THR A 176 20.69 -38.82 7.94
CA THR A 176 21.07 -40.04 7.19
C THR A 176 21.88 -41.07 7.99
N LYS A 177 21.93 -40.96 9.32
CA LYS A 177 22.52 -42.00 10.18
C LYS A 177 21.59 -42.40 11.32
N THR A 178 20.59 -43.21 10.98
CA THR A 178 20.05 -44.23 11.89
C THR A 178 19.89 -45.50 11.07
N LEU A 179 20.80 -46.43 11.32
CA LEU A 179 20.69 -47.87 11.03
C LEU A 179 19.49 -48.46 11.79
#